data_AF-A0A1G2H728-F1
#
_entry.id   AF-A0A1G2H728-F1
#
_cell.length_a   1.000
_cell.length_b   1.000
_cell.length_c   1.000
_cell.angle_alpha   90.00
_cell.angle_beta   90.00
_cell.angle_gamma   90.00
#
_symmetry.space_group_name_H-M   'P 1'
#
loop_
_entity.id
_entity.type
_entity.pdbx_description
1 polymer ?
#
loop_
_entity_poly.entity_id
_entity_poly.type
_entity_poly.pdbx_seq_one_letter_code
_entity_poly.pdbx_strand_id
1 'polypeptide(L)'
;MLLGGIFNKKIKELKDLSKSESFSDKTPEEVAASFFLGIKRSQWFFSIVLIVTGFLGWVLLYLGLYSNFGGLKIWAYIILSLFVLSTGIGLSYYLLHPRRFAIFTYLVISLGAFMVFGAKGIVGFAIVVFFLATLWGYTIVKREQEIIIPILFSRLLRKGLPVFFTGLAFTFAAFFNSSPLGQILGGKPHIPRQFIDVSLVPIEYAIRIAVPGFSKDIKVSEFENLTIRGVPEFFKAPPQAIKSAISNVLSHLPEESRNKSVSDFFYTTINMQLGAILAPYEEFLSFVFLFGLFLVFRTVGVPIMWLSLGFGWLISKLLSHFKILHLRKIMVKKEEIVL
;
A
#
# COMPACT_ATOMS: atom_id res chain seq x y z
N MET A 1 5.55 20.14 63.43
CA MET A 1 4.61 21.22 63.08
C MET A 1 4.82 21.86 61.70
N LEU A 2 5.90 21.57 60.95
CA LEU A 2 6.19 22.25 59.65
C LEU A 2 5.62 21.56 58.39
N LEU A 3 5.11 20.33 58.48
CA LEU A 3 4.60 19.58 57.31
C LEU A 3 3.11 19.84 56.99
N GLY A 4 2.32 20.29 57.96
CA GLY A 4 0.88 20.58 57.76
C GLY A 4 0.62 21.86 56.96
N GLY A 5 1.48 22.87 57.06
CA GLY A 5 1.32 24.16 56.35
C GLY A 5 1.60 24.07 54.85
N ILE A 6 2.54 23.22 54.44
CA ILE A 6 2.93 23.07 53.03
C ILE A 6 1.85 22.30 52.25
N PHE A 7 1.25 21.27 52.86
CA PHE A 7 0.17 20.51 52.22
C PHE A 7 -1.10 21.34 52.05
N ASN A 8 -1.45 22.18 53.04
CA ASN A 8 -2.64 23.01 52.97
C ASN A 8 -2.50 24.16 51.94
N LYS A 9 -1.28 24.69 51.77
CA LYS A 9 -0.98 25.69 50.73
C LYS A 9 -1.04 25.09 49.33
N LYS A 10 -0.53 23.86 49.14
CA LYS A 10 -0.55 23.16 47.85
C LYS A 10 -1.95 22.69 47.44
N ILE A 11 -2.79 22.28 48.39
CA ILE A 11 -4.21 21.97 48.15
C ILE A 11 -4.99 23.25 47.81
N LYS A 12 -4.68 24.38 48.44
CA LYS A 12 -5.30 25.68 48.10
C LYS A 12 -4.89 26.17 46.71
N GLU A 13 -3.61 26.06 46.34
CA GLU A 13 -3.14 26.35 44.98
C GLU A 13 -3.77 25.42 43.93
N LEU A 14 -3.94 24.13 44.22
CA LEU A 14 -4.62 23.18 43.33
C LEU A 14 -6.13 23.48 43.20
N LYS A 15 -6.77 23.98 44.26
CA LYS A 15 -8.19 24.37 44.27
C LYS A 15 -8.42 25.72 43.56
N ASP A 16 -7.43 26.61 43.61
CA ASP A 16 -7.44 27.87 42.87
C ASP A 16 -7.08 27.65 41.38
N LEU A 17 -6.18 26.70 41.06
CA LEU A 17 -5.93 26.23 39.68
C LEU A 17 -7.14 25.50 39.08
N SER A 18 -7.86 24.69 39.87
CA SER A 18 -9.11 24.06 39.41
C SER A 18 -10.27 25.06 39.28
N LYS A 19 -10.17 26.26 39.89
CA LYS A 19 -11.11 27.37 39.70
C LYS A 19 -10.72 28.29 38.54
N SER A 20 -9.44 28.41 38.20
CA SER A 20 -8.96 29.25 37.08
C SER A 20 -8.97 28.54 35.72
N GLU A 21 -9.02 27.21 35.70
CA GLU A 21 -9.29 26.43 34.49
C GLU A 21 -10.61 25.68 34.61
N SER A 22 -11.68 26.43 34.82
CA SER A 22 -13.02 25.97 34.49
C SER A 22 -13.09 25.80 32.96
N PHE A 23 -12.69 24.63 32.48
CA PHE A 23 -13.04 24.12 31.15
C PHE A 23 -14.55 23.87 31.01
N SER A 24 -15.33 24.20 32.05
CA SER A 24 -16.76 23.89 32.21
C SER A 24 -17.69 25.04 31.79
N ASP A 25 -17.17 26.22 31.46
CA ASP A 25 -18.02 27.41 31.20
C ASP A 25 -17.90 27.96 29.76
N LYS A 26 -17.14 27.29 28.89
CA LYS A 26 -17.08 27.66 27.47
C LYS A 26 -18.11 26.86 26.71
N THR A 27 -19.00 27.56 26.01
CA THR A 27 -19.90 26.90 25.06
C THR A 27 -19.09 26.14 24.01
N PRO A 28 -19.60 25.04 23.43
CA PRO A 28 -18.89 24.32 22.36
C PRO A 28 -18.46 25.23 21.21
N GLU A 29 -19.23 26.29 20.97
CA GLU A 29 -18.96 27.34 19.99
C GLU A 29 -17.74 28.19 20.34
N GLU A 30 -17.56 28.59 21.61
CA GLU A 30 -16.37 29.32 22.06
C GLU A 30 -15.10 28.47 22.03
N VAL A 31 -15.21 27.17 22.35
CA VAL A 31 -14.10 26.22 22.23
C VAL A 31 -13.72 26.05 20.75
N ALA A 32 -14.70 25.88 19.87
CA ALA A 32 -14.48 25.80 18.42
C ALA A 32 -13.89 27.11 17.85
N ALA A 33 -14.39 28.28 18.28
CA ALA A 33 -13.86 29.58 17.87
C ALA A 33 -12.39 29.77 18.33
N SER A 34 -12.07 29.36 19.56
CA SER A 34 -10.69 29.38 20.08
C SER A 34 -9.73 28.45 19.33
N PHE A 35 -10.24 27.39 18.70
CA PHE A 35 -9.45 26.46 17.90
C PHE A 35 -8.93 27.10 16.60
N PHE A 36 -9.70 28.02 16.02
CA PHE A 36 -9.37 28.69 14.76
C PHE A 36 -8.77 30.09 14.94
N LEU A 37 -8.77 30.64 16.17
CA LEU A 37 -8.17 31.92 16.50
C LEU A 37 -6.64 31.89 16.27
N GLY A 38 -6.14 32.80 15.44
CA GLY A 38 -4.71 32.96 15.12
C GLY A 38 -4.24 32.30 13.81
N ILE A 39 -5.12 31.68 13.03
CA ILE A 39 -4.78 31.06 11.73
C ILE A 39 -4.79 32.12 10.62
N LYS A 40 -3.67 32.27 9.89
CA LYS A 40 -3.59 33.17 8.73
C LYS A 40 -4.47 32.68 7.59
N ARG A 41 -5.09 33.60 6.81
CA ARG A 41 -5.91 33.26 5.63
C ARG A 41 -5.20 32.33 4.62
N SER A 42 -3.89 32.46 4.47
CA SER A 42 -3.10 31.58 3.58
C SER A 42 -3.05 30.11 4.05
N GLN A 43 -3.08 29.86 5.35
CA GLN A 43 -3.13 28.50 5.92
C GLN A 43 -4.50 27.85 5.66
N TRP A 44 -5.57 28.63 5.74
CA TRP A 44 -6.91 28.17 5.39
C TRP A 44 -7.01 27.76 3.92
N PHE A 45 -6.59 28.63 3.01
CA PHE A 45 -6.58 28.33 1.58
C PHE A 45 -5.77 27.05 1.29
N PHE A 46 -4.58 26.96 1.89
CA PHE A 46 -3.72 25.79 1.71
C PHE A 46 -4.37 24.50 2.26
N SER A 47 -5.01 24.55 3.43
CA SER A 47 -5.74 23.39 3.96
C SER A 47 -6.92 22.98 3.07
N ILE A 48 -7.66 23.92 2.49
CA ILE A 48 -8.75 23.61 1.56
C ILE A 48 -8.19 22.91 0.32
N VAL A 49 -7.11 23.44 -0.27
CA VAL A 49 -6.42 22.81 -1.41
C VAL A 49 -5.95 21.39 -1.05
N LEU A 50 -5.40 21.19 0.15
CA LEU A 50 -5.00 19.87 0.63
C LEU A 50 -6.18 18.92 0.82
N ILE A 51 -7.31 19.38 1.35
CA ILE A 51 -8.52 18.57 1.52
C ILE A 51 -9.03 18.13 0.15
N VAL A 52 -9.14 19.05 -0.80
CA VAL A 52 -9.59 18.76 -2.17
C VAL A 52 -8.63 17.78 -2.85
N THR A 53 -7.33 17.99 -2.70
CA THR A 53 -6.29 17.13 -3.28
C THR A 53 -6.28 15.74 -2.62
N GLY A 54 -6.49 15.68 -1.30
CA GLY A 54 -6.63 14.43 -0.56
C GLY A 54 -7.87 13.65 -0.98
N PHE A 55 -9.01 14.33 -1.12
CA PHE A 55 -10.25 13.75 -1.62
C PHE A 55 -10.08 13.24 -3.06
N LEU A 56 -9.45 14.02 -3.94
CA LEU A 56 -9.12 13.59 -5.30
C LEU A 56 -8.23 12.33 -5.29
N GLY A 57 -7.25 12.26 -4.39
CA GLY A 57 -6.44 11.07 -4.18
C GLY A 57 -7.27 9.82 -3.89
N TRP A 58 -8.27 9.92 -3.02
CA TRP A 58 -9.19 8.81 -2.73
C TRP A 58 -10.08 8.44 -3.92
N VAL A 59 -10.61 9.43 -4.64
CA VAL A 59 -11.43 9.19 -5.85
C VAL A 59 -10.61 8.48 -6.93
N LEU A 60 -9.35 8.88 -7.15
CA LEU A 60 -8.45 8.22 -8.09
C LEU A 60 -8.19 6.76 -7.70
N LEU A 61 -8.02 6.48 -6.42
CA LEU A 61 -7.88 5.10 -5.93
C LEU A 61 -9.15 4.29 -6.16
N TYR A 62 -10.31 4.87 -5.87
CA TYR A 62 -11.60 4.24 -6.11
C TYR A 62 -11.81 3.91 -7.58
N LEU A 63 -11.51 4.86 -8.48
CA LEU A 63 -11.53 4.61 -9.91
C LEU A 63 -10.57 3.48 -10.29
N GLY A 64 -9.34 3.45 -9.77
CA GLY A 64 -8.43 2.35 -10.02
C GLY A 64 -8.95 0.98 -9.57
N LEU A 65 -9.63 0.91 -8.42
CA LEU A 65 -10.04 -0.35 -7.80
C LEU A 65 -11.43 -0.88 -8.21
N TYR A 66 -12.36 0.00 -8.54
CA TYR A 66 -13.78 -0.33 -8.76
C TYR A 66 -14.27 -0.09 -10.19
N SER A 67 -13.47 0.53 -11.05
CA SER A 67 -13.84 0.66 -12.46
C SER A 67 -13.46 -0.58 -13.26
N ASN A 68 -14.17 -0.81 -14.35
CA ASN A 68 -13.89 -1.90 -15.30
C ASN A 68 -12.75 -1.55 -16.28
N PHE A 69 -11.80 -0.69 -15.90
CA PHE A 69 -10.66 -0.42 -16.77
C PHE A 69 -9.78 -1.67 -16.86
N GLY A 70 -9.40 -2.09 -18.07
CA GLY A 70 -8.46 -3.20 -18.26
C GLY A 70 -6.99 -2.76 -18.23
N GLY A 71 -6.11 -3.64 -17.79
CA GLY A 71 -4.66 -3.56 -17.99
C GLY A 71 -3.97 -2.39 -17.28
N LEU A 72 -3.10 -1.66 -18.00
CA LEU A 72 -2.21 -0.62 -17.46
C LEU A 72 -2.96 0.57 -16.83
N LYS A 73 -4.21 0.83 -17.23
CA LYS A 73 -4.99 1.98 -16.73
C LYS A 73 -5.28 1.87 -15.24
N ILE A 74 -5.59 0.68 -14.72
CA ILE A 74 -5.79 0.45 -13.27
C ILE A 74 -4.55 0.90 -12.49
N TRP A 75 -3.39 0.38 -12.89
CA TRP A 75 -2.13 0.65 -12.22
C TRP A 75 -1.75 2.14 -12.31
N ALA A 76 -2.03 2.81 -13.42
CA ALA A 76 -1.82 4.25 -13.56
C ALA A 76 -2.62 5.06 -12.54
N TYR A 77 -3.90 4.77 -12.33
CA TYR A 77 -4.74 5.46 -11.34
C TYR A 77 -4.27 5.22 -9.90
N ILE A 78 -3.87 3.99 -9.59
CA ILE A 78 -3.34 3.64 -8.26
C ILE A 78 -2.03 4.39 -7.99
N ILE A 79 -1.10 4.38 -8.95
CA ILE A 79 0.18 5.10 -8.84
C ILE A 79 -0.05 6.61 -8.74
N LEU A 80 -0.99 7.15 -9.52
CA LEU A 80 -1.34 8.57 -9.46
C LEU A 80 -1.95 8.94 -8.11
N SER A 81 -2.82 8.10 -7.54
CA SER A 81 -3.35 8.29 -6.19
C SER A 81 -2.26 8.30 -5.13
N LEU A 82 -1.34 7.32 -5.15
CA LEU A 82 -0.17 7.27 -4.27
C LEU A 82 0.64 8.57 -4.35
N PHE A 83 0.89 9.06 -5.56
CA PHE A 83 1.66 10.28 -5.80
C PHE A 83 0.95 11.55 -5.30
N VAL A 84 -0.35 11.68 -5.57
CA VAL A 84 -1.16 12.83 -5.14
C VAL A 84 -1.26 12.89 -3.61
N LEU A 85 -1.58 11.78 -2.95
CA LEU A 85 -1.68 11.71 -1.49
C LEU A 85 -0.34 11.97 -0.81
N SER A 86 0.74 11.34 -1.27
CA SER A 86 2.08 11.53 -0.69
C SER A 86 2.59 12.95 -0.84
N THR A 87 2.35 13.59 -1.98
CA THR A 87 2.77 14.98 -2.22
C THR A 87 1.96 15.96 -1.38
N GLY A 88 0.64 15.81 -1.34
CA GLY A 88 -0.24 16.65 -0.52
C GLY A 88 0.14 16.55 0.96
N ILE A 89 0.25 15.33 1.48
CA ILE A 89 0.59 15.10 2.89
C ILE A 89 2.03 15.51 3.19
N GLY A 90 2.99 15.25 2.30
CA GLY A 90 4.36 15.72 2.46
C GLY A 90 4.45 17.26 2.56
N LEU A 91 3.75 17.98 1.68
CA LEU A 91 3.68 19.45 1.76
C LEU A 91 3.00 19.92 3.05
N SER A 92 1.97 19.21 3.50
CA SER A 92 1.25 19.53 4.73
C SER A 92 2.15 19.50 5.98
N TYR A 93 3.10 18.54 6.05
CA TYR A 93 4.05 18.43 7.17
C TYR A 93 4.92 19.68 7.30
N TYR A 94 5.27 20.27 6.16
CA TYR A 94 6.09 21.46 6.11
C TYR A 94 5.28 22.73 6.39
N LEU A 95 4.13 22.87 5.72
CA LEU A 95 3.43 24.15 5.58
C LEU A 95 2.36 24.41 6.64
N LEU A 96 1.73 23.37 7.19
CA LEU A 96 0.62 23.55 8.14
C LEU A 96 1.12 23.91 9.55
N HIS A 97 0.64 25.07 10.01
CA HIS A 97 0.73 25.56 11.38
C HIS A 97 -0.63 26.16 11.77
N PRO A 98 -1.18 25.95 12.97
CA PRO A 98 -0.73 25.20 14.17
C PRO A 98 -1.04 23.68 14.15
N ARG A 99 -0.49 22.90 15.10
CA ARG A 99 -0.65 21.42 15.18
C ARG A 99 -2.11 20.96 15.19
N ARG A 100 -2.96 21.67 15.93
CA ARG A 100 -4.39 21.38 16.03
C ARG A 100 -5.09 21.44 14.67
N PHE A 101 -4.76 22.46 13.88
CA PHE A 101 -5.31 22.63 12.54
C PHE A 101 -4.87 21.53 11.59
N ALA A 102 -3.60 21.11 11.64
CA ALA A 102 -3.11 19.99 10.85
C ALA A 102 -3.86 18.68 11.17
N ILE A 103 -4.10 18.39 12.46
CA ILE A 103 -4.88 17.21 12.89
C ILE A 103 -6.28 17.26 12.27
N PHE A 104 -6.95 18.41 12.33
CA PHE A 104 -8.27 18.59 11.72
C PHE A 104 -8.23 18.34 10.21
N THR A 105 -7.26 18.92 9.49
CA THR A 105 -7.08 18.67 8.05
C THR A 105 -6.93 17.17 7.74
N TYR A 106 -6.11 16.45 8.50
CA TYR A 106 -5.90 15.00 8.30
C TYR A 106 -7.14 14.18 8.64
N LEU A 107 -7.89 14.59 9.65
CA LEU A 107 -9.17 13.97 10.00
C LEU A 107 -10.14 14.10 8.83
N VAL A 108 -10.30 15.30 8.27
CA VAL A 108 -11.19 15.56 7.12
C VAL A 108 -10.76 14.76 5.90
N ILE A 109 -9.46 14.71 5.58
CA ILE A 109 -8.95 13.90 4.47
C ILE A 109 -9.23 12.40 4.69
N SER A 110 -9.09 11.91 5.92
CA SER A 110 -9.34 10.51 6.28
C SER A 110 -10.84 10.17 6.21
N LEU A 111 -11.71 11.07 6.67
CA LEU A 111 -13.16 10.96 6.51
C LEU A 111 -13.61 11.01 5.04
N GLY A 112 -12.88 11.75 4.20
CA GLY A 112 -13.08 11.71 2.75
C GLY A 112 -12.93 10.29 2.16
N ALA A 113 -11.99 9.49 2.68
CA ALA A 113 -11.85 8.08 2.29
C ALA A 113 -13.11 7.28 2.66
N PHE A 114 -13.67 7.52 3.85
CA PHE A 114 -14.88 6.85 4.32
C PHE A 114 -16.07 7.14 3.41
N MET A 115 -16.21 8.37 2.92
CA MET A 115 -17.26 8.74 1.96
C MET A 115 -17.12 8.03 0.62
N VAL A 116 -15.89 7.83 0.14
CA VAL A 116 -15.63 7.23 -1.17
C VAL A 116 -15.79 5.70 -1.15
N PHE A 117 -15.30 5.02 -0.10
CA PHE A 117 -15.25 3.56 -0.04
C PHE A 117 -16.40 2.92 0.77
N GLY A 118 -17.15 3.73 1.54
CA GLY A 118 -18.27 3.29 2.36
C GLY A 118 -17.88 2.60 3.67
N ALA A 119 -18.89 2.18 4.43
CA ALA A 119 -18.76 1.67 5.79
C ALA A 119 -18.55 0.14 5.86
N LYS A 120 -17.39 -0.36 5.42
CA LYS A 120 -16.98 -1.76 5.67
C LYS A 120 -15.99 -1.81 6.84
N GLY A 121 -16.09 -2.82 7.72
CA GLY A 121 -15.25 -2.90 8.93
C GLY A 121 -13.74 -2.84 8.65
N ILE A 122 -13.26 -3.58 7.65
CA ILE A 122 -11.85 -3.59 7.22
C ILE A 122 -11.42 -2.22 6.67
N VAL A 123 -12.30 -1.55 5.91
CA VAL A 123 -12.05 -0.21 5.36
C VAL A 123 -11.95 0.82 6.50
N GLY A 124 -12.81 0.73 7.51
CA GLY A 124 -12.76 1.60 8.69
C GLY A 124 -11.43 1.49 9.44
N PHE A 125 -10.96 0.26 9.69
CA PHE A 125 -9.65 0.04 10.33
C PHE A 125 -8.50 0.62 9.49
N ALA A 126 -8.53 0.41 8.17
CA ALA A 126 -7.52 0.92 7.25
C ALA A 126 -7.45 2.47 7.23
N ILE A 127 -8.60 3.16 7.38
CA ILE A 127 -8.66 4.62 7.49
C ILE A 127 -8.04 5.10 8.80
N VAL A 128 -8.30 4.42 9.90
CA VAL A 128 -7.69 4.74 11.20
C VAL A 128 -6.17 4.57 11.12
N VAL A 129 -5.68 3.49 10.50
CA VAL A 129 -4.24 3.27 10.28
C VAL A 129 -3.64 4.39 9.42
N PHE A 130 -4.31 4.80 8.34
CA PHE A 130 -3.88 5.93 7.51
C PHE A 130 -3.78 7.23 8.32
N PHE A 131 -4.79 7.54 9.11
CA PHE A 131 -4.84 8.74 9.95
C PHE A 131 -3.70 8.75 10.97
N LEU A 132 -3.51 7.64 11.69
CA LEU A 132 -2.45 7.49 12.69
C LEU A 132 -1.06 7.58 12.05
N ALA A 133 -0.83 6.95 10.90
CA ALA A 133 0.45 7.03 10.19
C ALA A 133 0.75 8.45 9.71
N THR A 134 -0.27 9.18 9.26
CA THR A 134 -0.15 10.59 8.86
C THR A 134 0.20 11.48 10.05
N LEU A 135 -0.49 11.29 11.18
CA LEU A 135 -0.19 12.00 12.42
C LEU A 135 1.22 11.71 12.93
N TRP A 136 1.63 10.44 12.90
CA TRP A 136 2.95 10.05 13.34
C TRP A 136 4.03 10.68 12.46
N GLY A 137 3.87 10.61 11.13
CA GLY A 137 4.75 11.29 10.18
C GLY A 137 4.85 12.80 10.45
N TYR A 138 3.73 13.48 10.68
CA TYR A 138 3.70 14.90 11.05
C TYR A 138 4.50 15.19 12.33
N THR A 139 4.27 14.41 13.39
CA THR A 139 4.96 14.62 14.67
C THR A 139 6.47 14.43 14.58
N ILE A 140 6.93 13.45 13.81
CA ILE A 140 8.36 13.23 13.55
C ILE A 140 8.96 14.45 12.85
N VAL A 141 8.29 14.93 11.79
CA VAL A 141 8.79 16.09 11.03
C VAL A 141 8.82 17.36 11.88
N LYS A 142 7.80 17.60 12.72
CA LYS A 142 7.78 18.79 13.58
C LYS A 142 8.87 18.76 14.65
N ARG A 143 9.13 17.60 15.27
CA ARG A 143 10.26 17.44 16.21
C ARG A 143 11.60 17.72 15.52
N GLU A 144 11.77 17.24 14.28
CA GLU A 144 12.99 17.48 13.52
C GLU A 144 13.16 18.93 13.07
N GLN A 145 12.07 19.64 12.79
CA GLN A 145 12.09 21.09 12.51
C GLN A 145 12.59 21.92 13.69
N GLU A 146 12.37 21.46 14.92
CA GLU A 146 12.84 22.13 16.14
C GLU A 146 14.35 21.92 16.38
N ILE A 147 14.92 20.83 15.87
CA ILE A 147 16.31 20.42 16.13
C ILE A 147 17.28 20.88 15.02
N ILE A 148 16.84 20.90 13.76
CA ILE A 148 17.75 21.08 12.62
C ILE A 148 17.90 22.54 12.18
N ILE A 149 19.16 22.99 12.11
CA ILE A 149 19.58 24.23 11.45
C ILE A 149 20.68 23.86 10.43
N PRO A 150 20.46 23.99 9.10
CA PRO A 150 19.34 24.63 8.39
C PRO A 150 18.17 23.67 8.03
N ILE A 151 16.97 24.24 7.96
CA ILE A 151 15.73 23.58 7.53
C ILE A 151 15.82 23.23 6.04
N LEU A 152 16.13 21.97 5.73
CA LEU A 152 16.12 21.41 4.37
C LEU A 152 14.87 20.54 4.18
N PHE A 153 14.00 20.94 3.24
CA PHE A 153 12.74 20.26 2.93
C PHE A 153 12.90 18.75 2.71
N SER A 154 13.88 18.36 1.90
CA SER A 154 14.16 16.96 1.57
C SER A 154 14.63 16.14 2.78
N ARG A 155 15.45 16.74 3.66
CA ARG A 155 15.97 16.06 4.86
C ARG A 155 14.87 15.80 5.88
N LEU A 156 13.96 16.75 6.06
CA LEU A 156 12.83 16.64 6.96
C LEU A 156 11.85 15.57 6.49
N LEU A 157 11.48 15.61 5.21
CA LEU A 157 10.50 14.67 4.66
C LEU A 157 11.01 13.24 4.54
N ARG A 158 12.32 13.03 4.37
CA ARG A 158 12.92 11.69 4.43
C ARG A 158 12.72 10.98 5.78
N LYS A 159 12.46 11.71 6.87
CA LYS A 159 12.16 11.11 8.18
C LYS A 159 10.66 10.82 8.38
N GLY A 160 9.77 11.70 7.90
CA GLY A 160 8.32 11.55 8.09
C GLY A 160 7.60 10.71 7.02
N LEU A 161 7.98 10.84 5.75
CA LEU A 161 7.33 10.14 4.64
C LEU A 161 7.42 8.61 4.75
N PRO A 162 8.54 7.98 5.18
CA PRO A 162 8.60 6.52 5.26
C PRO A 162 7.54 5.92 6.17
N VAL A 163 7.22 6.57 7.29
CA VAL A 163 6.16 6.14 8.22
C VAL A 163 4.79 6.26 7.55
N PHE A 164 4.54 7.41 6.92
CA PHE A 164 3.32 7.64 6.16
C PHE A 164 3.10 6.60 5.06
N PHE A 165 4.11 6.31 4.24
CA PHE A 165 4.05 5.30 3.19
C PHE A 165 3.81 3.89 3.74
N THR A 166 4.22 3.61 4.98
CA THR A 166 3.95 2.30 5.61
C THR A 166 2.47 2.16 5.92
N GLY A 167 1.87 3.15 6.58
CA GLY A 167 0.43 3.15 6.85
C GLY A 167 -0.39 3.19 5.57
N LEU A 168 0.04 4.01 4.59
CA LEU A 168 -0.62 4.11 3.30
C LEU A 168 -0.58 2.79 2.50
N ALA A 169 0.56 2.09 2.50
CA ALA A 169 0.66 0.78 1.86
C ALA A 169 -0.29 -0.24 2.49
N PHE A 170 -0.41 -0.22 3.83
CA PHE A 170 -1.37 -1.06 4.54
C PHE A 170 -2.82 -0.71 4.15
N THR A 171 -3.16 0.58 4.13
CA THR A 171 -4.50 1.04 3.73
C THR A 171 -4.84 0.63 2.31
N PHE A 172 -3.90 0.79 1.38
CA PHE A 172 -4.09 0.38 -0.03
C PHE A 172 -4.25 -1.12 -0.16
N ALA A 173 -3.47 -1.93 0.58
CA ALA A 173 -3.63 -3.38 0.61
C ALA A 173 -5.02 -3.79 1.11
N ALA A 174 -5.50 -3.16 2.19
CA ALA A 174 -6.83 -3.43 2.74
C ALA A 174 -7.96 -3.02 1.78
N PHE A 175 -7.83 -1.87 1.10
CA PHE A 175 -8.82 -1.42 0.12
C PHE A 175 -8.81 -2.28 -1.14
N PHE A 176 -7.62 -2.68 -1.61
CA PHE A 176 -7.47 -3.60 -2.73
C PHE A 176 -8.12 -4.95 -2.40
N ASN A 177 -7.80 -5.53 -1.25
CA ASN A 177 -8.40 -6.80 -0.82
C ASN A 177 -9.94 -6.73 -0.70
N SER A 178 -10.47 -5.55 -0.35
CA SER A 178 -11.92 -5.32 -0.23
C SER A 178 -12.60 -4.94 -1.56
N SER A 179 -11.84 -4.80 -2.65
CA SER A 179 -12.34 -4.42 -3.97
C SER A 179 -12.68 -5.65 -4.82
N PRO A 180 -13.49 -5.50 -5.89
CA PRO A 180 -13.76 -6.58 -6.84
C PRO A 180 -12.47 -7.17 -7.44
N LEU A 181 -11.49 -6.32 -7.74
CA LEU A 181 -10.18 -6.76 -8.25
C LEU A 181 -9.43 -7.64 -7.24
N GLY A 182 -9.45 -7.28 -5.96
CA GLY A 182 -8.83 -8.08 -4.91
C GLY A 182 -9.55 -9.40 -4.66
N GLN A 183 -10.87 -9.45 -4.83
CA GLN A 183 -11.62 -10.70 -4.71
C GLN A 183 -11.37 -11.66 -5.88
N ILE A 184 -11.17 -11.14 -7.09
CA ILE A 184 -10.80 -11.95 -8.27
C ILE A 184 -9.37 -12.49 -8.13
N LEU A 185 -8.42 -11.63 -7.71
CA LEU A 185 -7.00 -11.97 -7.62
C LEU A 185 -6.63 -12.72 -6.32
N GLY A 186 -7.35 -12.47 -5.24
CA GLY A 186 -7.21 -13.12 -3.94
C GLY A 186 -8.16 -14.32 -3.76
N GLY A 187 -8.99 -14.61 -4.76
CA GLY A 187 -9.72 -15.88 -4.85
C GLY A 187 -8.75 -17.06 -4.98
N LYS A 188 -9.25 -18.27 -4.68
CA LYS A 188 -8.47 -19.52 -4.52
C LYS A 188 -7.16 -19.52 -5.32
N PRO A 189 -6.02 -19.78 -4.66
CA PRO A 189 -4.70 -19.73 -5.29
C PRO A 189 -4.70 -20.62 -6.52
N HIS A 190 -4.53 -20.01 -7.67
CA HIS A 190 -4.43 -20.69 -8.95
C HIS A 190 -3.24 -20.09 -9.69
N ILE A 191 -2.46 -20.94 -10.35
CA ILE A 191 -1.40 -20.49 -11.23
C ILE A 191 -2.07 -19.94 -12.50
N PRO A 192 -1.82 -18.68 -12.88
CA PRO A 192 -2.38 -18.15 -14.12
C PRO A 192 -1.94 -18.97 -15.32
N ARG A 193 -2.87 -19.22 -16.24
CA ARG A 193 -2.65 -20.10 -17.41
C ARG A 193 -1.40 -19.73 -18.22
N GLN A 194 -1.11 -18.43 -18.33
CA GLN A 194 0.07 -17.90 -19.01
C GLN A 194 1.38 -18.45 -18.46
N PHE A 195 1.50 -18.65 -17.13
CA PHE A 195 2.72 -19.21 -16.55
C PHE A 195 2.91 -20.68 -16.91
N ILE A 196 1.82 -21.46 -16.91
CA ILE A 196 1.85 -22.86 -17.36
C ILE A 196 2.24 -22.91 -18.84
N ASP A 197 1.56 -22.12 -19.67
CA ASP A 197 1.79 -22.10 -21.12
C ASP A 197 3.23 -21.73 -21.49
N VAL A 198 3.83 -20.77 -20.78
CA VAL A 198 5.24 -20.36 -20.95
C VAL A 198 6.19 -21.43 -20.41
N SER A 199 5.90 -22.04 -19.26
CA SER A 199 6.74 -23.09 -18.68
C SER A 199 6.79 -24.35 -19.53
N LEU A 200 5.73 -24.64 -20.28
CA LEU A 200 5.65 -25.79 -21.18
C LEU A 200 6.42 -25.58 -22.49
N VAL A 201 6.74 -24.34 -22.90
CA VAL A 201 7.49 -24.08 -24.14
C VAL A 201 8.85 -24.79 -24.18
N PRO A 202 9.74 -24.65 -23.18
CA PRO A 202 11.02 -25.36 -23.19
C PRO A 202 10.84 -26.89 -23.11
N ILE A 203 9.81 -27.36 -22.39
CA ILE A 203 9.48 -28.79 -22.27
C ILE A 203 9.02 -29.34 -23.63
N GLU A 204 8.16 -28.59 -24.33
CA GLU A 204 7.68 -28.92 -25.66
C GLU A 204 8.82 -29.02 -26.67
N TYR A 205 9.75 -28.05 -26.65
CA TYR A 205 10.94 -28.09 -27.48
C TYR A 205 11.79 -29.35 -27.20
N ALA A 206 12.03 -29.67 -25.93
CA ALA A 206 12.80 -30.85 -25.54
C ALA A 206 12.11 -32.16 -25.96
N ILE A 207 10.79 -32.26 -25.81
CA ILE A 207 10.02 -33.45 -26.19
C ILE A 207 9.96 -33.59 -27.72
N ARG A 208 9.83 -32.49 -28.48
CA ARG A 208 9.82 -32.50 -29.95
C ARG A 208 11.08 -33.09 -30.57
N ILE A 209 12.24 -32.98 -29.90
CA ILE A 209 13.50 -33.61 -30.33
C ILE A 209 13.36 -35.15 -30.35
N ALA A 210 12.63 -35.71 -29.39
CA ALA A 210 12.42 -37.14 -29.26
C ALA A 210 11.18 -37.65 -30.02
N VAL A 211 10.12 -36.84 -30.03
CA VAL A 211 8.79 -37.14 -30.54
C VAL A 211 8.37 -36.06 -31.54
N PRO A 212 8.71 -36.22 -32.83
CA PRO A 212 8.29 -35.28 -33.87
C PRO A 212 6.77 -35.19 -33.96
N GLY A 213 6.24 -33.96 -33.95
CA GLY A 213 4.79 -33.71 -33.97
C GLY A 213 4.16 -33.50 -32.59
N PHE A 214 4.93 -33.60 -31.50
CA PHE A 214 4.46 -33.19 -30.18
C PHE A 214 4.17 -31.69 -30.12
N SER A 215 2.97 -31.31 -29.68
CA SER A 215 2.63 -29.92 -29.31
C SER A 215 1.90 -29.94 -27.97
N LYS A 216 2.06 -28.90 -27.15
CA LYS A 216 1.31 -28.76 -25.89
C LYS A 216 -0.21 -28.63 -26.11
N ASP A 217 -0.63 -28.36 -27.34
CA ASP A 217 -2.03 -28.20 -27.73
C ASP A 217 -2.69 -29.51 -28.22
N ILE A 218 -1.91 -30.59 -28.42
CA ILE A 218 -2.49 -31.90 -28.77
C ILE A 218 -3.29 -32.47 -27.61
N LYS A 219 -4.25 -33.33 -27.90
CA LYS A 219 -4.96 -34.07 -26.85
C LYS A 219 -4.04 -35.08 -26.18
N VAL A 220 -4.24 -35.30 -24.89
CA VAL A 220 -3.49 -36.30 -24.12
C VAL A 220 -3.64 -37.70 -24.72
N SER A 221 -4.80 -38.04 -25.30
CA SER A 221 -5.03 -39.30 -26.02
C SER A 221 -4.26 -39.41 -27.35
N GLU A 222 -4.00 -38.31 -28.03
CA GLU A 222 -3.30 -38.30 -29.32
C GLU A 222 -1.79 -38.50 -29.15
N PHE A 223 -1.27 -38.28 -27.93
CA PHE A 223 0.13 -38.49 -27.60
C PHE A 223 0.60 -39.93 -27.79
N GLU A 224 -0.28 -40.93 -27.61
CA GLU A 224 0.04 -42.36 -27.80
C GLU A 224 0.33 -42.72 -29.27
N ASN A 225 -0.22 -41.95 -30.21
CA ASN A 225 -0.11 -42.18 -31.64
C ASN A 225 1.12 -41.53 -32.28
N LEU A 226 1.87 -40.73 -31.52
CA LEU A 226 3.06 -40.06 -32.03
C LEU A 226 4.25 -41.03 -32.15
N THR A 227 4.96 -40.92 -33.27
CA THR A 227 6.13 -41.76 -33.57
C THR A 227 7.34 -41.27 -32.78
N ILE A 228 7.86 -42.09 -31.85
CA ILE A 228 9.09 -41.82 -31.11
C ILE A 228 10.28 -42.18 -32.01
N ARG A 229 10.96 -41.18 -32.59
CA ARG A 229 12.08 -41.40 -33.53
C ARG A 229 13.44 -41.53 -32.84
N GLY A 230 13.59 -40.98 -31.65
CA GLY A 230 14.84 -41.04 -30.90
C GLY A 230 14.58 -40.73 -29.43
N VAL A 231 15.34 -41.39 -28.56
CA VAL A 231 15.33 -41.14 -27.12
C VAL A 231 16.63 -40.40 -26.81
N PRO A 232 16.61 -39.20 -26.21
CA PRO A 232 17.84 -38.55 -25.79
C PRO A 232 18.67 -39.51 -24.94
N GLU A 233 19.99 -39.60 -25.16
CA GLU A 233 20.87 -40.58 -24.47
C GLU A 233 20.70 -40.58 -22.94
N PHE A 234 20.27 -39.46 -22.37
CA PHE A 234 19.91 -39.30 -20.95
C PHE A 234 18.88 -40.32 -20.43
N PHE A 235 17.88 -40.70 -21.23
CA PHE A 235 16.80 -41.59 -20.78
C PHE A 235 17.16 -43.08 -20.84
N LYS A 236 18.28 -43.46 -21.49
CA LYS A 236 18.82 -44.84 -21.59
C LYS A 236 17.75 -45.95 -21.75
N ALA A 237 16.65 -45.66 -22.45
CA ALA A 237 15.51 -46.57 -22.56
C ALA A 237 15.18 -46.81 -24.04
N PRO A 238 14.89 -48.06 -24.44
CA PRO A 238 14.46 -48.34 -25.80
C PRO A 238 13.11 -47.64 -26.09
N PRO A 239 12.87 -47.15 -27.32
CA PRO A 239 11.64 -46.44 -27.69
C PRO A 239 10.35 -47.20 -27.37
N GLN A 240 10.40 -48.54 -27.44
CA GLN A 240 9.30 -49.44 -27.11
C GLN A 240 8.93 -49.40 -25.62
N ALA A 241 9.93 -49.33 -24.73
CA ALA A 241 9.70 -49.21 -23.29
C ALA A 241 9.03 -47.88 -22.94
N ILE A 242 9.41 -46.79 -23.62
CA ILE A 242 8.79 -45.47 -23.44
C ILE A 242 7.34 -45.48 -23.91
N LYS A 243 7.05 -46.08 -25.08
CA LYS A 243 5.67 -46.22 -25.55
C LYS A 243 4.81 -47.01 -24.58
N SER A 244 5.34 -48.11 -24.02
CA SER A 244 4.63 -48.91 -23.01
C SER A 244 4.41 -48.15 -21.69
N ALA A 245 5.38 -47.34 -21.27
CA ALA A 245 5.26 -46.51 -20.07
C ALA A 245 4.22 -45.40 -20.26
N ILE A 246 4.21 -44.75 -21.43
CA ILE A 246 3.21 -43.73 -21.78
C ILE A 246 1.81 -44.34 -21.81
N SER A 247 1.63 -45.48 -22.47
CA SER A 247 0.34 -46.18 -22.53
C SER A 247 -0.14 -46.62 -21.13
N ASN A 248 0.77 -47.10 -20.28
CA ASN A 248 0.44 -47.47 -18.91
C ASN A 248 0.05 -46.26 -18.04
N VAL A 249 0.69 -45.10 -18.21
CA VAL A 249 0.29 -43.87 -17.49
C VAL A 249 -1.06 -43.36 -18.00
N LEU A 250 -1.28 -43.36 -19.31
CA LEU A 250 -2.52 -42.93 -19.94
C LEU A 250 -3.70 -43.82 -19.55
N SER A 251 -3.49 -45.13 -19.41
CA SER A 251 -4.55 -46.10 -19.05
C SER A 251 -5.12 -45.87 -17.65
N HIS A 252 -4.34 -45.27 -16.74
CA HIS A 252 -4.77 -44.92 -15.38
C HIS A 252 -5.40 -43.52 -15.29
N LEU A 253 -5.39 -42.72 -16.37
CA LEU A 253 -6.03 -41.42 -16.39
C LEU A 253 -7.55 -41.54 -16.67
N PRO A 254 -8.40 -40.75 -15.97
CA PRO A 254 -9.82 -40.63 -16.28
C PRO A 254 -10.06 -40.19 -17.73
N GLU A 255 -11.15 -40.64 -18.35
CA GLU A 255 -11.49 -40.29 -19.74
C GLU A 255 -11.58 -38.76 -19.96
N GLU A 256 -12.10 -38.03 -18.98
CA GLU A 256 -12.20 -36.57 -19.05
C GLU A 256 -10.83 -35.88 -19.19
N SER A 257 -9.78 -36.47 -18.60
CA SER A 257 -8.42 -35.98 -18.69
C SER A 257 -7.74 -36.33 -20.01
N ARG A 258 -8.16 -37.42 -20.67
CA ARG A 258 -7.63 -37.85 -21.98
C ARG A 258 -8.09 -36.95 -23.13
N ASN A 259 -9.26 -36.34 -22.99
CA ASN A 259 -9.84 -35.44 -24.00
C ASN A 259 -9.33 -33.98 -23.89
N LYS A 260 -8.63 -33.63 -22.79
CA LYS A 260 -8.02 -32.31 -22.59
C LYS A 260 -6.73 -32.20 -23.40
N SER A 261 -6.38 -30.97 -23.77
CA SER A 261 -5.04 -30.70 -24.33
C SER A 261 -3.97 -30.98 -23.26
N VAL A 262 -2.74 -31.26 -23.68
CA VAL A 262 -1.63 -31.48 -22.73
C VAL A 262 -1.45 -30.26 -21.82
N SER A 263 -1.57 -29.05 -22.35
CA SER A 263 -1.52 -27.79 -21.57
C SER A 263 -2.66 -27.69 -20.56
N ASP A 264 -3.90 -28.02 -20.95
CA ASP A 264 -5.06 -28.03 -20.04
C ASP A 264 -4.93 -29.11 -18.96
N PHE A 265 -4.38 -30.27 -19.29
CA PHE A 265 -4.15 -31.34 -18.34
C PHE A 265 -3.14 -30.92 -17.27
N PHE A 266 -2.02 -30.31 -17.65
CA PHE A 266 -1.05 -29.80 -16.69
C PHE A 266 -1.63 -28.63 -15.87
N TYR A 267 -2.34 -27.70 -16.52
CA TYR A 267 -2.99 -26.58 -15.83
C TYR A 267 -3.97 -27.07 -14.74
N THR A 268 -4.83 -28.03 -15.07
CA THR A 268 -5.82 -28.57 -14.12
C THR A 268 -5.15 -29.39 -13.02
N THR A 269 -4.18 -30.25 -13.36
CA THR A 269 -3.48 -31.09 -12.38
C THR A 269 -2.68 -30.27 -11.39
N ILE A 270 -1.92 -29.29 -11.87
CA ILE A 270 -1.09 -28.43 -11.02
C ILE A 270 -1.97 -27.59 -10.09
N ASN A 271 -3.06 -27.01 -10.60
CA ASN A 271 -3.98 -26.24 -9.76
C ASN A 271 -4.73 -27.12 -8.74
N MET A 272 -5.06 -28.36 -9.09
CA MET A 272 -5.67 -29.31 -8.16
C MET A 272 -4.72 -29.70 -7.03
N GLN A 273 -3.46 -30.02 -7.36
CA GLN A 273 -2.44 -30.31 -6.35
C GLN A 273 -2.11 -29.10 -5.48
N LEU A 274 -2.02 -27.91 -6.09
CA LEU A 274 -1.83 -26.66 -5.37
C LEU A 274 -2.98 -26.42 -4.38
N GLY A 275 -4.23 -26.64 -4.82
CA GLY A 275 -5.40 -26.57 -3.97
C GLY A 275 -5.33 -27.57 -2.81
N ALA A 276 -4.93 -28.82 -3.05
CA ALA A 276 -4.81 -29.84 -2.00
C ALA A 276 -3.69 -29.52 -0.98
N ILE A 277 -2.55 -28.98 -1.44
CA ILE A 277 -1.44 -28.56 -0.59
C ILE A 277 -1.83 -27.34 0.25
N LEU A 278 -2.60 -26.41 -0.33
CA LEU A 278 -3.01 -25.17 0.33
C LEU A 278 -4.31 -25.30 1.13
N ALA A 279 -5.06 -26.39 0.99
CA ALA A 279 -6.29 -26.66 1.73
C ALA A 279 -6.14 -26.53 3.26
N PRO A 280 -5.06 -27.03 3.90
CA PRO A 280 -4.84 -26.85 5.34
C PRO A 280 -4.56 -25.40 5.76
N TYR A 281 -4.27 -24.51 4.80
CA TYR A 281 -3.86 -23.12 5.03
C TYR A 281 -4.90 -22.11 4.54
N GLU A 282 -6.11 -22.54 4.15
CA GLU A 282 -7.13 -21.66 3.56
C GLU A 282 -7.43 -20.44 4.44
N GLU A 283 -7.47 -20.60 5.77
CA GLU A 283 -7.68 -19.51 6.72
C GLU A 283 -6.56 -18.45 6.71
N PHE A 284 -5.33 -18.85 6.41
CA PHE A 284 -4.16 -17.97 6.37
C PHE A 284 -3.93 -17.34 5.00
N LEU A 285 -4.50 -17.89 3.92
CA LEU A 285 -4.28 -17.39 2.57
C LEU A 285 -4.66 -15.92 2.41
N SER A 286 -5.78 -15.48 3.00
CA SER A 286 -6.18 -14.08 2.96
C SER A 286 -5.17 -13.15 3.66
N PHE A 287 -4.57 -13.62 4.76
CA PHE A 287 -3.53 -12.87 5.47
C PHE A 287 -2.23 -12.81 4.67
N VAL A 288 -1.79 -13.93 4.09
CA VAL A 288 -0.59 -14.00 3.25
C VAL A 288 -0.76 -13.11 2.01
N PHE A 289 -1.95 -13.14 1.39
CA PHE A 289 -2.27 -12.30 0.24
C PHE A 289 -2.25 -10.80 0.61
N LEU A 290 -2.91 -10.42 1.71
CA LEU A 290 -2.91 -9.04 2.20
C LEU A 290 -1.51 -8.56 2.57
N PHE A 291 -0.69 -9.41 3.19
CA PHE A 291 0.71 -9.12 3.50
C PHE A 291 1.56 -8.98 2.23
N GLY A 292 1.34 -9.84 1.23
CA GLY A 292 1.97 -9.73 -0.09
C GLY A 292 1.63 -8.41 -0.77
N LEU A 293 0.35 -8.02 -0.81
CA LEU A 293 -0.10 -6.73 -1.33
C LEU A 293 0.54 -5.56 -0.58
N PHE A 294 0.61 -5.64 0.76
CA PHE A 294 1.29 -4.64 1.57
C PHE A 294 2.76 -4.49 1.15
N LEU A 295 3.50 -5.59 0.96
CA LEU A 295 4.89 -5.55 0.52
C LEU A 295 5.03 -4.97 -0.89
N VAL A 296 4.13 -5.29 -1.80
CA VAL A 296 4.11 -4.71 -3.16
C VAL A 296 3.89 -3.20 -3.09
N PHE A 297 2.85 -2.74 -2.40
CA PHE A 297 2.58 -1.30 -2.24
C PHE A 297 3.70 -0.58 -1.49
N ARG A 298 4.32 -1.23 -0.51
CA ARG A 298 5.48 -0.70 0.21
C ARG A 298 6.67 -0.51 -0.72
N THR A 299 6.93 -1.49 -1.57
CA THR A 299 8.05 -1.47 -2.54
C THR A 299 7.82 -0.42 -3.62
N VAL A 300 6.63 -0.40 -4.23
CA VAL A 300 6.21 0.62 -5.22
C VAL A 300 6.15 2.02 -4.61
N GLY A 301 5.86 2.12 -3.31
CA GLY A 301 5.88 3.37 -2.57
C GLY A 301 7.27 4.02 -2.50
N VAL A 302 8.36 3.26 -2.57
CA VAL A 302 9.73 3.81 -2.51
C VAL A 302 10.02 4.76 -3.67
N PRO A 303 9.93 4.37 -4.96
CA PRO A 303 10.17 5.30 -6.07
C PRO A 303 9.19 6.48 -6.05
N ILE A 304 7.93 6.25 -5.67
CA ILE A 304 6.93 7.32 -5.57
C ILE A 304 7.28 8.32 -4.46
N MET A 305 7.85 7.87 -3.35
CA MET A 305 8.35 8.74 -2.29
C MET A 305 9.44 9.67 -2.82
N TRP A 306 10.38 9.16 -3.61
CA TRP A 306 11.43 9.99 -4.23
C TRP A 306 10.85 11.02 -5.19
N LEU A 307 9.88 10.63 -6.02
CA LEU A 307 9.17 11.54 -6.91
C LEU A 307 8.42 12.62 -6.13
N SER A 308 7.70 12.23 -5.07
CA SER A 308 6.96 13.15 -4.19
C SER A 308 7.89 14.14 -3.47
N LEU A 309 9.07 13.69 -3.03
CA LEU A 309 10.09 14.56 -2.46
C LEU A 309 10.57 15.61 -3.47
N GLY A 310 10.89 15.19 -4.70
CA GLY A 310 11.33 16.09 -5.76
C GLY A 310 10.26 17.11 -6.14
N PHE A 311 9.02 16.63 -6.33
CA PHE A 311 7.90 17.48 -6.72
C PHE A 311 7.47 18.42 -5.58
N GLY A 312 7.42 17.93 -4.35
CA GLY A 312 7.17 18.77 -3.17
C GLY A 312 8.23 19.86 -2.99
N TRP A 313 9.50 19.55 -3.28
CA TRP A 313 10.57 20.54 -3.25
C TRP A 313 10.38 21.61 -4.32
N LEU A 314 10.00 21.20 -5.54
CA LEU A 314 9.70 22.11 -6.63
C LEU A 314 8.52 23.04 -6.29
N ILE A 315 7.43 22.50 -5.71
CA ILE A 315 6.30 23.30 -5.21
C ILE A 315 6.75 24.26 -4.12
N SER A 316 7.55 23.80 -3.15
CA SER A 316 8.07 24.68 -2.09
C SER A 316 8.94 25.81 -2.66
N LYS A 317 9.72 25.54 -3.72
CA LYS A 317 10.52 26.57 -4.41
C LYS A 317 9.66 27.57 -5.15
N LEU A 318 8.63 27.11 -5.88
CA LEU A 318 7.65 27.98 -6.53
C LEU A 318 6.95 28.89 -5.52
N LEU A 319 6.42 28.32 -4.42
CA LEU A 319 5.76 29.08 -3.36
C LEU A 319 6.68 30.14 -2.71
N SER A 320 7.97 29.84 -2.58
CA SER A 320 8.97 30.81 -2.12
C SER A 320 9.26 31.89 -3.16
N HIS A 321 9.30 31.54 -4.44
CA HIS A 321 9.51 32.50 -5.54
C HIS A 321 8.36 33.50 -5.64
N PHE A 322 7.11 33.03 -5.49
CA PHE A 322 5.92 33.88 -5.43
C PHE A 322 5.75 34.66 -4.09
N LYS A 323 6.75 34.62 -3.20
CA LYS A 323 6.73 35.25 -1.87
C LYS A 323 5.55 34.83 -0.97
N ILE A 324 4.88 33.71 -1.27
CA ILE A 324 3.82 33.15 -0.43
C ILE A 324 4.43 32.56 0.85
N LEU A 325 5.66 32.03 0.75
CA LEU A 325 6.43 31.52 1.88
C LEU A 325 7.54 32.48 2.32
N HIS A 326 7.45 32.97 3.55
CA HIS A 326 8.48 33.78 4.17
C HIS A 326 9.33 32.89 5.10
N LEU A 327 10.52 32.50 4.65
CA LEU A 327 11.47 31.76 5.48
C LEU A 327 12.18 32.74 6.42
N ARG A 328 11.79 32.75 7.69
CA ARG A 328 12.48 33.53 8.72
C ARG A 328 13.72 32.74 9.17
N LYS A 329 14.91 33.22 8.81
CA LYS A 329 16.16 32.72 9.40
C LYS A 329 16.26 33.25 10.83
N ILE A 330 16.29 32.38 11.82
CA ILE A 330 16.56 32.71 13.21
C ILE A 330 18.00 32.28 13.49
N MET A 331 18.88 33.20 13.91
CA MET A 331 20.22 32.82 14.37
C MET A 331 20.08 32.13 15.73
N VAL A 332 20.54 30.88 15.84
CA VAL A 332 20.63 30.17 17.11
C VAL A 332 22.08 30.21 17.55
N LYS A 333 22.33 30.64 18.80
CA LYS A 333 23.66 30.60 19.41
C LYS A 333 24.09 29.13 19.49
N LYS A 334 25.19 28.81 18.82
CA LYS A 334 25.82 27.49 18.89
C LYS A 334 26.78 27.51 20.07
N GLU A 335 26.54 26.65 21.06
CA GLU A 335 27.54 26.37 22.10
C GLU A 335 28.37 25.18 21.62
N GLU A 336 29.68 25.39 21.52
CA GLU A 336 30.65 24.34 21.22
C GLU A 336 31.34 23.94 22.53
N ILE A 337 31.32 22.65 22.85
CA ILE A 337 32.20 22.10 23.87
C ILE A 337 33.55 21.93 23.19
N VAL A 338 34.45 22.87 23.46
CA VAL A 338 35.86 22.78 23.08
C VAL A 338 36.58 22.02 24.19
N LEU A 339 37.37 21.02 23.80
CA LEU A 339 38.11 20.13 24.71
C LEU A 339 39.44 20.73 25.12
#